data_AF-A0AAD9T544-F1
#
_entry.id   AF-A0AAD9T544-F1
#
_cell.length_a   1.000
_cell.length_b   1.000
_cell.length_c   1.000
_cell.angle_alpha   90.00
_cell.angle_beta   90.00
_cell.angle_gamma   90.00
#
_symmetry.space_group_name_H-M   'P 1'
#
loop_
_entity.id
_entity.type
_entity.pdbx_description
1 polymer ?
#
loop_
_entity_poly.entity_id
_entity_poly.type
_entity_poly.pdbx_seq_one_letter_code
_entity_poly.pdbx_strand_id
1 'polypeptide(L)'
;MKLHLRLITWTQIPISLNAVNTDVILPWTSFNLQSLTSSSNVMPSKRQVRRTTPKHRPRSTCKTICLAFVVLLALTLALFFLLYLHPYHRALAHELSYFSELQRLDKLESQWLDRPDYLPNSPRKPPAYNNRTLPLIHDIPQLSSWDFQEQMDLHADGTSRHHEREAWVYFGGTPRRYGLMDRISAFQRPNGSCVDAEEICAAYNEGFNAVIERFHVDRGVHHGGKRTSSAFFAFADCDVSPLMCDNTNQRPVSLLHMKTIQPCRADYDTEVKWACGMRYTSVRLPLRRMPFKKTQTIAGCVVPVFPSALEQLHAMLAWDGSIEALAAFEEGSDYVDVVEALPDVGDVEEDDR
;
A
#
# COMPACT_ATOMS: atom_id res chain seq x y z
N MET A 1 -6.71 -33.14 12.91
CA MET A 1 -7.61 -33.47 11.78
C MET A 1 -6.90 -33.14 10.47
N LYS A 2 -6.54 -34.17 9.68
CA LYS A 2 -5.88 -34.01 8.37
C LYS A 2 -6.94 -33.92 7.28
N LEU A 3 -7.17 -32.73 6.71
CA LEU A 3 -7.96 -32.59 5.49
C LEU A 3 -7.00 -32.64 4.28
N HIS A 4 -7.03 -33.75 3.56
CA HIS A 4 -6.43 -33.85 2.22
C HIS A 4 -7.35 -33.14 1.22
N LEU A 5 -7.03 -31.90 0.84
CA LEU A 5 -7.59 -31.29 -0.37
C LEU A 5 -6.72 -31.70 -1.57
N ARG A 6 -7.28 -32.51 -2.47
CA ARG A 6 -6.71 -32.77 -3.79
C ARG A 6 -6.89 -31.52 -4.65
N LEU A 7 -5.78 -30.82 -4.94
CA LEU A 7 -5.72 -29.80 -5.98
C LEU A 7 -5.96 -30.46 -7.35
N ILE A 8 -6.98 -29.98 -8.07
CA ILE A 8 -7.20 -30.27 -9.48
C ILE A 8 -6.24 -29.39 -10.26
N THR A 9 -5.21 -30.00 -10.84
CA THR A 9 -4.29 -29.36 -11.79
C THR A 9 -5.03 -29.07 -13.10
N TRP A 10 -5.27 -27.80 -13.39
CA TRP A 10 -5.63 -27.38 -14.74
C TRP A 10 -4.36 -27.22 -15.57
N THR A 11 -4.25 -28.05 -16.59
CA THR A 11 -3.20 -28.07 -17.60
C THR A 11 -3.11 -26.75 -18.36
N GLN A 12 -1.88 -26.27 -18.53
CA GLN A 12 -1.50 -25.14 -19.35
C GLN A 12 -1.96 -25.31 -20.81
N ILE A 13 -2.65 -24.31 -21.34
CA ILE A 13 -2.84 -24.11 -22.79
C ILE A 13 -1.91 -22.96 -23.19
N PRO A 14 -0.91 -23.16 -24.06
CA PRO A 14 -0.11 -22.06 -24.60
C PRO A 14 -0.87 -21.41 -25.75
N ILE A 15 -1.33 -20.17 -25.56
CA ILE A 15 -1.77 -19.32 -26.67
C ILE A 15 -0.67 -18.28 -26.91
N SER A 16 0.12 -18.53 -27.94
CA SER A 16 0.91 -17.52 -28.64
C SER A 16 -0.07 -16.70 -29.47
N LEU A 17 -0.08 -15.37 -29.30
CA LEU A 17 -0.65 -14.45 -30.27
C LEU A 17 0.18 -13.18 -30.34
N ASN A 18 0.65 -12.93 -31.56
CA ASN A 18 1.52 -11.84 -31.97
C ASN A 18 0.83 -10.47 -31.88
N ALA A 19 1.69 -9.47 -31.76
CA ALA A 19 1.39 -8.05 -31.82
C ALA A 19 0.54 -7.66 -33.04
N VAL A 20 -0.48 -6.83 -32.80
CA VAL A 20 -1.04 -5.94 -33.82
C VAL A 20 -1.22 -4.56 -33.19
N ASN A 21 -0.54 -3.62 -33.81
CA ASN A 21 -0.51 -2.19 -33.54
C ASN A 21 -1.79 -1.56 -34.12
N THR A 22 -2.57 -0.82 -33.33
CA THR A 22 -3.59 0.10 -33.88
C THR A 22 -3.73 1.32 -32.99
N ASP A 23 -3.12 2.42 -33.45
CA ASP A 23 -3.43 3.78 -33.05
C ASP A 23 -4.87 4.14 -33.45
N VAL A 24 -5.66 4.66 -32.51
CA VAL A 24 -6.90 5.38 -32.83
C VAL A 24 -6.94 6.66 -32.02
N ILE A 25 -6.71 7.76 -32.73
CA ILE A 25 -6.89 9.14 -32.32
C ILE A 25 -8.39 9.47 -32.33
N LEU A 26 -8.95 9.99 -31.23
CA LEU A 26 -10.28 10.59 -31.20
C LEU A 26 -10.17 12.11 -30.99
N PRO A 27 -10.78 12.94 -31.84
CA PRO A 27 -10.81 14.38 -31.63
C PRO A 27 -12.04 14.79 -30.81
N TRP A 28 -11.79 15.77 -29.94
CA TRP A 28 -12.78 16.54 -29.20
C TRP A 28 -13.57 17.46 -30.14
N THR A 29 -14.89 17.56 -29.95
CA THR A 29 -15.67 18.68 -30.49
C THR A 29 -16.54 19.32 -29.41
N SER A 30 -16.24 20.59 -29.19
CA SER A 30 -16.93 21.63 -28.43
C SER A 30 -18.36 21.89 -28.92
N PHE A 31 -19.30 22.00 -27.98
CA PHE A 31 -20.64 22.54 -28.21
C PHE A 31 -20.64 24.06 -28.05
N ASN A 32 -21.05 24.78 -29.10
CA ASN A 32 -21.24 26.23 -29.10
C ASN A 32 -22.73 26.54 -29.25
N LEU A 33 -23.27 27.34 -28.33
CA LEU A 33 -24.66 27.81 -28.33
C LEU A 33 -24.71 29.16 -29.05
N GLN A 34 -25.46 29.26 -30.16
CA GLN A 34 -25.88 30.55 -30.70
C GLN A 34 -27.36 30.55 -31.06
N SER A 35 -28.05 31.53 -30.49
CA SER A 35 -29.41 31.96 -30.79
C SER A 35 -29.49 32.65 -32.15
N LEU A 36 -30.61 32.51 -32.85
CA LEU A 36 -31.10 33.53 -33.78
C LEU A 36 -32.63 33.50 -33.85
N THR A 37 -33.21 34.66 -33.57
CA THR A 37 -34.60 35.05 -33.77
C THR A 37 -34.87 35.37 -35.24
N SER A 38 -36.05 35.03 -35.78
CA SER A 38 -36.77 35.88 -36.74
C SER A 38 -38.19 35.35 -37.00
N SER A 39 -39.09 36.30 -37.21
CA SER A 39 -40.54 36.25 -37.30
C SER A 39 -41.02 36.12 -38.76
N SER A 40 -42.13 35.42 -39.01
CA SER A 40 -43.29 35.93 -39.77
C SER A 40 -44.29 34.83 -40.18
N ASN A 41 -45.56 35.21 -40.10
CA ASN A 41 -46.79 34.44 -40.28
C ASN A 41 -47.04 33.95 -41.71
N VAL A 42 -47.63 32.74 -41.88
CA VAL A 42 -48.73 32.41 -42.82
C VAL A 42 -49.46 31.12 -42.33
N MET A 43 -50.77 31.20 -42.08
CA MET A 43 -51.74 30.08 -41.94
C MET A 43 -52.22 29.63 -43.34
N PRO A 44 -52.90 28.47 -43.57
CA PRO A 44 -53.43 27.50 -42.61
C PRO A 44 -53.23 26.01 -43.00
N SER A 45 -53.61 25.14 -42.07
CA SER A 45 -54.23 23.82 -42.34
C SER A 45 -53.46 22.84 -43.24
N LYS A 46 -52.60 22.04 -42.62
CA LYS A 46 -52.45 20.63 -42.99
C LYS A 46 -52.60 19.81 -41.73
N ARG A 47 -53.62 18.94 -41.71
CA ARG A 47 -53.85 17.91 -40.70
C ARG A 47 -52.50 17.33 -40.24
N GLN A 48 -52.09 17.65 -39.02
CA GLN A 48 -51.11 16.84 -38.31
C GLN A 48 -51.77 15.46 -38.12
N VAL A 49 -51.49 14.55 -39.04
CA VAL A 49 -51.58 13.13 -38.74
C VAL A 49 -50.61 12.92 -37.58
N ARG A 50 -51.14 12.93 -36.36
CA ARG A 50 -50.44 12.42 -35.18
C ARG A 50 -50.02 11.01 -35.57
N ARG A 51 -48.77 10.84 -36.02
CA ARG A 51 -48.10 9.55 -35.97
C ARG A 51 -48.02 9.23 -34.48
N THR A 52 -49.02 8.48 -34.01
CA THR A 52 -48.94 7.71 -32.80
C THR A 52 -47.75 6.78 -32.98
N THR A 53 -46.58 7.21 -32.53
CA THR A 53 -45.50 6.27 -32.29
C THR A 53 -46.11 5.23 -31.35
N PRO A 54 -46.12 3.94 -31.71
CA PRO A 54 -46.67 2.92 -30.84
C PRO A 54 -45.86 2.99 -29.55
N LYS A 55 -46.45 3.55 -28.49
CA LYS A 55 -45.89 3.51 -27.14
C LYS A 55 -45.85 2.04 -26.76
N HIS A 56 -44.70 1.42 -27.01
CA HIS A 56 -44.43 0.06 -26.58
C HIS A 56 -44.43 0.09 -25.05
N ARG A 57 -45.57 -0.28 -24.44
CA ARG A 57 -45.65 -0.51 -23.01
C ARG A 57 -45.04 -1.89 -22.79
N PRO A 58 -43.81 -2.02 -22.26
CA PRO A 58 -43.28 -3.34 -21.96
C PRO A 58 -44.23 -4.00 -20.98
N ARG A 59 -44.87 -5.09 -21.39
CA ARG A 59 -45.63 -5.94 -20.47
C ARG A 59 -44.60 -6.62 -19.59
N SER A 60 -44.34 -6.03 -18.43
CA SER A 60 -43.52 -6.63 -17.40
C SER A 60 -44.20 -7.92 -16.93
N THR A 61 -43.70 -9.06 -17.40
CA THR A 61 -44.15 -10.37 -16.92
C THR A 61 -43.22 -10.82 -15.81
N CYS A 62 -43.72 -11.65 -14.89
CA CYS A 62 -42.89 -12.25 -13.83
C CYS A 62 -41.63 -12.92 -14.42
N LYS A 63 -41.75 -13.57 -15.59
CA LYS A 63 -40.63 -14.19 -16.31
C LYS A 63 -39.55 -13.17 -16.73
N THR A 64 -39.94 -12.03 -17.28
CA THR A 64 -38.99 -10.98 -17.68
C THR A 64 -38.31 -10.34 -16.47
N ILE A 65 -39.02 -10.17 -15.36
CA ILE A 65 -38.44 -9.67 -14.10
C ILE A 65 -37.44 -10.68 -13.53
N CYS A 66 -37.81 -11.96 -13.44
CA CYS A 66 -36.92 -13.01 -12.92
C CYS A 66 -35.66 -13.15 -13.78
N LEU A 67 -35.79 -13.12 -15.12
CA LEU A 67 -34.64 -13.17 -16.01
C LEU A 67 -33.73 -11.96 -15.83
N ALA A 68 -34.30 -10.75 -15.69
CA ALA A 68 -33.52 -9.55 -15.42
C ALA A 68 -32.73 -9.66 -14.10
N PHE A 69 -33.34 -10.19 -13.03
CA PHE A 69 -32.63 -10.42 -11.76
C PHE A 69 -31.51 -11.46 -11.89
N VAL A 70 -31.73 -12.56 -12.61
CA VAL A 70 -30.69 -13.58 -12.82
C VAL A 70 -29.53 -13.00 -13.65
N VAL A 71 -29.82 -12.23 -14.70
CA VAL A 71 -28.79 -11.56 -15.51
C VAL A 71 -28.03 -10.54 -14.67
N LEU A 72 -28.72 -9.73 -13.88
CA LEU A 72 -28.09 -8.75 -12.98
C LEU A 72 -27.18 -9.46 -11.98
N LEU A 73 -27.65 -10.54 -11.34
CA LEU A 73 -26.87 -11.34 -10.40
C LEU A 73 -25.64 -11.97 -11.06
N ALA A 74 -25.78 -12.50 -12.28
CA ALA A 74 -24.64 -13.09 -12.99
C ALA A 74 -23.58 -12.04 -13.33
N LEU A 75 -24.01 -10.84 -13.74
CA LEU A 75 -23.10 -9.72 -14.04
C LEU A 75 -22.42 -9.20 -12.76
N THR A 76 -23.14 -9.07 -11.64
CA THR A 76 -22.54 -8.61 -10.38
C THR A 76 -21.55 -9.63 -9.82
N LEU A 77 -21.88 -10.93 -9.87
CA LEU A 77 -20.95 -11.99 -9.50
C LEU A 77 -19.71 -11.98 -10.39
N ALA A 78 -19.87 -11.90 -11.72
CA ALA A 78 -18.73 -11.84 -12.64
C ALA A 78 -17.80 -10.65 -12.33
N LEU A 79 -18.36 -9.46 -12.05
CA LEU A 79 -17.58 -8.30 -11.63
C LEU A 79 -16.87 -8.52 -10.30
N PHE A 80 -17.56 -9.10 -9.30
CA PHE A 80 -16.95 -9.43 -8.01
C PHE A 80 -15.79 -10.42 -8.16
N PHE A 81 -15.95 -11.48 -8.97
CA PHE A 81 -14.88 -12.43 -9.25
C PHE A 81 -13.67 -11.77 -9.93
N LEU A 82 -13.91 -10.94 -10.95
CA LEU A 82 -12.84 -10.32 -11.75
C LEU A 82 -12.11 -9.20 -11.01
N LEU A 83 -12.83 -8.37 -10.25
CA LEU A 83 -12.28 -7.16 -9.63
C LEU A 83 -11.80 -7.37 -8.19
N TYR A 84 -12.29 -8.41 -7.50
CA TYR A 84 -11.98 -8.67 -6.09
C TYR A 84 -11.29 -10.03 -5.88
N LEU A 85 -11.97 -11.15 -6.17
CA LEU A 85 -11.43 -12.48 -5.83
C LEU A 85 -10.17 -12.85 -6.63
N HIS A 86 -10.16 -12.57 -7.93
CA HIS A 86 -9.00 -12.87 -8.77
C HIS A 86 -7.74 -12.08 -8.36
N PRO A 87 -7.78 -10.74 -8.20
CA PRO A 87 -6.61 -10.01 -7.73
C PRO A 87 -6.20 -10.37 -6.31
N TYR A 88 -7.15 -10.63 -5.40
CA TYR A 88 -6.86 -11.11 -4.04
C TYR A 88 -6.06 -12.43 -4.05
N HIS A 89 -6.51 -13.43 -4.81
CA HIS A 89 -5.80 -14.71 -4.91
C HIS A 89 -4.41 -14.56 -5.54
N ARG A 90 -4.27 -13.67 -6.52
CA ARG A 90 -2.98 -13.39 -7.15
C ARG A 90 -2.00 -12.74 -6.17
N ALA A 91 -2.47 -11.75 -5.42
CA ALA A 91 -1.72 -11.08 -4.37
C ALA A 91 -1.24 -12.09 -3.32
N LEU A 92 -2.17 -12.88 -2.76
CA LEU A 92 -1.87 -13.90 -1.75
C LEU A 92 -0.88 -14.96 -2.25
N ALA A 93 -1.07 -15.46 -3.47
CA ALA A 93 -0.18 -16.47 -4.05
C ALA A 93 1.25 -15.93 -4.26
N HIS A 94 1.37 -14.67 -4.67
CA HIS A 94 2.67 -14.01 -4.82
C HIS A 94 3.38 -13.85 -3.48
N GLU A 95 2.67 -13.34 -2.48
CA GLU A 95 3.21 -13.15 -1.14
C GLU A 95 3.67 -14.47 -0.50
N LEU A 96 2.82 -15.51 -0.56
CA LEU A 96 3.18 -16.86 -0.10
C LEU A 96 4.43 -17.38 -0.81
N SER A 97 4.55 -17.17 -2.12
CA SER A 97 5.73 -17.60 -2.86
C SER A 97 6.99 -16.88 -2.40
N TYR A 98 6.91 -15.57 -2.15
CA TYR A 98 8.03 -14.76 -1.68
C TYR A 98 8.51 -15.20 -0.29
N PHE A 99 7.60 -15.31 0.68
CA PHE A 99 7.98 -15.71 2.04
C PHE A 99 8.41 -17.18 2.13
N SER A 100 7.83 -18.07 1.31
CA SER A 100 8.31 -19.45 1.21
C SER A 100 9.73 -19.53 0.67
N GLU A 101 10.09 -18.63 -0.25
CA GLU A 101 11.44 -18.53 -0.78
C GLU A 101 12.41 -17.98 0.26
N LEU A 102 12.02 -16.95 1.03
CA LEU A 102 12.81 -16.47 2.16
C LEU A 102 13.07 -17.57 3.19
N GLN A 103 12.05 -18.34 3.58
CA GLN A 103 12.20 -19.45 4.52
C GLN A 103 13.10 -20.56 3.96
N ARG A 104 13.00 -20.84 2.66
CA ARG A 104 13.88 -21.80 1.97
C ARG A 104 15.33 -21.32 1.99
N LEU A 105 15.56 -20.01 1.81
CA LEU A 105 16.88 -19.39 1.83
C LEU A 105 17.49 -19.39 3.23
N ASP A 106 16.72 -19.06 4.26
CA ASP A 106 17.15 -19.10 5.67
C ASP A 106 17.54 -20.53 6.09
N LYS A 107 16.72 -21.52 5.71
CA LYS A 107 17.05 -22.95 5.89
C LYS A 107 18.32 -23.34 5.13
N LEU A 108 18.57 -22.76 3.97
CA LEU A 108 19.80 -23.01 3.22
C LEU A 108 20.99 -22.40 3.96
N GLU A 109 20.90 -21.14 4.39
CA GLU A 109 21.96 -20.43 5.10
C GLU A 109 22.34 -21.08 6.43
N SER A 110 21.37 -21.52 7.22
CA SER A 110 21.61 -22.29 8.46
C SER A 110 22.39 -23.58 8.21
N GLN A 111 22.19 -24.27 7.08
CA GLN A 111 23.00 -25.44 6.72
C GLN A 111 24.46 -25.09 6.39
N TRP A 112 24.75 -23.84 6.04
CA TRP A 112 26.10 -23.35 5.74
C TRP A 112 26.81 -22.76 6.96
N LEU A 113 26.10 -22.37 8.02
CA LEU A 113 26.72 -21.90 9.27
C LEU A 113 27.61 -22.99 9.91
N ASP A 114 27.18 -24.25 9.83
CA ASP A 114 27.88 -25.38 10.44
C ASP A 114 28.95 -26.01 9.52
N ARG A 115 29.10 -25.54 8.27
CA ARG A 115 30.00 -26.15 7.29
C ARG A 115 31.28 -25.32 7.12
N PRO A 116 32.47 -25.89 7.35
CA PRO A 116 33.73 -25.19 7.14
C PRO A 116 33.96 -24.86 5.65
N ASP A 117 34.15 -23.57 5.35
CA ASP A 117 34.35 -23.03 3.98
C ASP A 117 35.69 -23.42 3.32
N TYR A 118 36.59 -24.10 4.03
CA TYR A 118 37.98 -24.35 3.60
C TYR A 118 38.22 -25.71 2.92
N LEU A 119 37.19 -26.53 2.68
CA LEU A 119 37.36 -27.85 2.07
C LEU A 119 37.43 -27.75 0.53
N PRO A 120 38.45 -28.31 -0.13
CA PRO A 120 38.68 -28.14 -1.57
C PRO A 120 37.60 -28.75 -2.49
N ASN A 121 36.67 -29.52 -1.94
CA ASN A 121 35.55 -30.14 -2.67
C ASN A 121 34.17 -29.85 -2.03
N SER A 122 34.08 -28.90 -1.09
CA SER A 122 32.75 -28.51 -0.60
C SER A 122 31.96 -27.82 -1.72
N PRO A 123 30.65 -28.07 -1.85
CA PRO A 123 29.83 -27.28 -2.76
C PRO A 123 30.00 -25.79 -2.41
N ARG A 124 30.01 -24.92 -3.40
CA ARG A 124 30.26 -23.49 -3.17
C ARG A 124 29.15 -22.92 -2.29
N LYS A 125 29.52 -22.19 -1.22
CA LYS A 125 28.54 -21.46 -0.41
C LYS A 125 27.70 -20.60 -1.36
N PRO A 126 26.38 -20.79 -1.35
CA PRO A 126 25.50 -20.09 -2.26
C PRO A 126 25.52 -18.61 -1.76
N PRO A 127 25.54 -17.56 -2.63
CA PRO A 127 25.69 -16.14 -2.23
C PRO A 127 24.88 -15.69 -0.99
N ALA A 128 25.23 -14.58 -0.35
CA ALA A 128 24.37 -14.03 0.71
C ALA A 128 22.94 -13.80 0.20
N TYR A 129 21.92 -13.92 1.05
CA TYR A 129 20.50 -13.75 0.67
C TYR A 129 20.28 -12.42 -0.07
N ASN A 130 20.96 -11.36 0.36
CA ASN A 130 21.01 -10.03 -0.26
C ASN A 130 21.40 -10.01 -1.75
N ASN A 131 22.13 -11.02 -2.24
CA ASN A 131 22.71 -11.02 -3.58
C ASN A 131 21.92 -11.84 -4.61
N ARG A 132 20.80 -12.48 -4.25
CA ARG A 132 20.16 -13.51 -5.10
C ARG A 132 18.82 -13.12 -5.69
N THR A 133 18.10 -12.29 -4.99
CA THR A 133 16.79 -11.75 -5.35
C THR A 133 16.61 -10.57 -4.41
N LEU A 134 16.69 -9.36 -4.96
CA LEU A 134 16.77 -8.09 -4.23
C LEU A 134 15.63 -7.95 -3.21
N PRO A 135 15.86 -8.02 -1.88
CA PRO A 135 15.12 -7.14 -1.01
C PRO A 135 15.58 -5.72 -1.31
N LEU A 136 14.64 -4.78 -1.47
CA LEU A 136 14.98 -3.38 -1.72
C LEU A 136 15.83 -2.78 -0.58
N ILE A 137 15.70 -3.31 0.64
CA ILE A 137 16.43 -2.88 1.85
C ILE A 137 16.98 -4.11 2.56
N HIS A 138 18.30 -4.17 2.71
CA HIS A 138 19.04 -5.38 3.08
C HIS A 138 18.93 -5.77 4.57
N ASP A 139 18.62 -4.81 5.46
CA ASP A 139 18.84 -4.96 6.91
C ASP A 139 17.57 -4.86 7.76
N ILE A 140 16.39 -4.75 7.13
CA ILE A 140 15.10 -4.58 7.83
C ILE A 140 14.15 -5.72 7.46
N PRO A 141 13.39 -6.26 8.43
CA PRO A 141 12.37 -7.26 8.14
C PRO A 141 11.29 -6.71 7.20
N GLN A 142 11.03 -7.44 6.11
CA GLN A 142 9.86 -7.26 5.26
C GLN A 142 8.61 -7.77 5.99
N LEU A 143 7.61 -6.91 6.14
CA LEU A 143 6.36 -7.25 6.79
C LEU A 143 5.45 -8.09 5.88
N SER A 144 4.76 -9.07 6.47
CA SER A 144 3.77 -9.91 5.79
C SER A 144 2.36 -9.51 6.16
N SER A 145 1.41 -9.66 5.25
CA SER A 145 0.00 -9.31 5.45
C SER A 145 -0.70 -10.14 6.52
N TRP A 146 -0.23 -11.37 6.78
CA TRP A 146 -0.85 -12.27 7.75
C TRP A 146 -0.15 -12.26 9.14
N ASP A 147 1.15 -11.96 9.21
CA ASP A 147 1.90 -11.91 10.48
C ASP A 147 2.32 -10.50 10.91
N PHE A 148 1.98 -9.42 10.19
CA PHE A 148 2.50 -8.08 10.54
C PHE A 148 2.18 -7.68 11.98
N GLN A 149 1.03 -8.09 12.52
CA GLN A 149 0.66 -7.80 13.90
C GLN A 149 1.65 -8.44 14.87
N GLU A 150 2.01 -9.70 14.65
CA GLU A 150 3.01 -10.39 15.46
C GLU A 150 4.42 -9.80 15.24
N GLN A 151 4.80 -9.55 13.98
CA GLN A 151 6.09 -8.93 13.63
C GLN A 151 6.29 -7.54 14.25
N MET A 152 5.19 -6.83 14.53
CA MET A 152 5.17 -5.50 15.14
C MET A 152 4.89 -5.52 16.65
N ASP A 153 4.75 -6.70 17.27
CA ASP A 153 4.38 -6.91 18.69
C ASP A 153 3.02 -6.31 19.07
N LEU A 154 2.04 -6.47 18.19
CA LEU A 154 0.66 -6.00 18.36
C LEU A 154 -0.29 -7.15 18.74
N HIS A 155 -1.38 -6.78 19.40
CA HIS A 155 -2.56 -7.62 19.56
C HIS A 155 -3.40 -7.65 18.28
N ALA A 156 -4.36 -8.58 18.21
CA ALA A 156 -5.19 -8.76 17.03
C ALA A 156 -6.10 -7.54 16.74
N ASP A 157 -6.41 -6.75 17.78
CA ASP A 157 -7.16 -5.49 17.71
C ASP A 157 -6.29 -4.29 17.30
N GLY A 158 -4.98 -4.48 17.11
CA GLY A 158 -4.03 -3.42 16.77
C GLY A 158 -3.50 -2.63 17.97
N THR A 159 -3.81 -3.01 19.21
CA THR A 159 -3.17 -2.46 20.41
C THR A 159 -1.76 -3.03 20.60
N SER A 160 -0.89 -2.34 21.34
CA SER A 160 0.50 -2.78 21.58
C SER A 160 0.62 -3.64 22.83
N ARG A 161 1.52 -4.63 22.76
CA ARG A 161 1.92 -5.50 23.88
C ARG A 161 2.93 -4.85 24.84
N HIS A 162 3.42 -3.66 24.51
CA HIS A 162 4.42 -2.91 25.27
C HIS A 162 4.03 -1.44 25.47
N HIS A 163 4.52 -0.81 26.54
CA HIS A 163 4.15 0.55 26.96
C HIS A 163 4.96 1.68 26.31
N GLU A 164 6.14 1.38 25.78
CA GLU A 164 7.05 2.32 25.13
C GLU A 164 7.44 1.80 23.74
N ARG A 165 6.43 1.47 22.92
CA ARG A 165 6.65 0.96 21.57
C ARG A 165 6.50 2.09 20.58
N GLU A 166 7.53 2.30 19.78
CA GLU A 166 7.53 3.27 18.69
C GLU A 166 8.17 2.64 17.45
N ALA A 167 7.52 2.79 16.30
CA ALA A 167 7.95 2.18 15.04
C ALA A 167 7.77 3.13 13.86
N TRP A 168 8.67 3.01 12.90
CA TRP A 168 8.51 3.55 11.56
C TRP A 168 8.44 2.41 10.54
N VAL A 169 7.34 2.33 9.80
CA VAL A 169 7.17 1.41 8.68
C VAL A 169 7.25 2.20 7.39
N TYR A 170 8.22 1.89 6.54
CA TYR A 170 8.26 2.44 5.19
C TYR A 170 7.52 1.53 4.22
N PHE A 171 6.58 2.11 3.48
CA PHE A 171 5.85 1.42 2.43
C PHE A 171 6.51 1.71 1.09
N GLY A 172 7.19 0.71 0.56
CA GLY A 172 7.88 0.77 -0.73
C GLY A 172 7.05 0.15 -1.85
N GLY A 173 7.58 0.26 -3.07
CA GLY A 173 6.99 -0.39 -4.25
C GLY A 173 7.67 0.06 -5.54
N THR A 174 7.39 -0.66 -6.62
CA THR A 174 7.92 -0.37 -7.95
C THR A 174 6.93 0.45 -8.79
N PRO A 175 7.42 1.21 -9.79
CA PRO A 175 6.58 2.05 -10.64
C PRO A 175 5.50 1.23 -11.37
N ARG A 176 4.27 1.75 -11.36
CA ARG A 176 3.14 1.09 -12.00
C ARG A 176 3.26 1.09 -13.52
N ARG A 177 2.96 -0.07 -14.13
CA ARG A 177 2.76 -0.16 -15.58
C ARG A 177 1.31 0.19 -15.91
N TYR A 178 1.10 1.11 -16.85
CA TYR A 178 -0.23 1.63 -17.19
C TYR A 178 -1.06 0.61 -17.99
N GLY A 179 -1.64 -0.38 -17.31
CA GLY A 179 -2.69 -1.26 -17.84
C GLY A 179 -4.09 -0.81 -17.39
N LEU A 180 -5.10 -0.88 -18.29
CA LEU A 180 -6.50 -0.57 -17.95
C LEU A 180 -7.00 -1.44 -16.78
N MET A 181 -6.73 -2.75 -16.84
CA MET A 181 -7.14 -3.69 -15.80
C MET A 181 -6.45 -3.40 -14.47
N ASP A 182 -5.20 -2.93 -14.51
CA ASP A 182 -4.48 -2.58 -13.30
C ASP A 182 -5.14 -1.39 -12.61
N ARG A 183 -5.71 -0.43 -13.34
CA ARG A 183 -6.41 0.74 -12.77
C ARG A 183 -7.72 0.40 -12.05
N ILE A 184 -8.39 -0.68 -12.45
CA ILE A 184 -9.74 -1.05 -11.98
C ILE A 184 -9.69 -2.15 -10.90
N SER A 185 -8.52 -2.75 -10.67
CA SER A 185 -8.32 -3.73 -9.60
C SER A 185 -8.61 -3.13 -8.22
N ALA A 186 -9.34 -3.88 -7.38
CA ALA A 186 -9.63 -3.46 -5.99
C ALA A 186 -8.40 -3.59 -5.08
N PHE A 187 -7.43 -4.43 -5.45
CA PHE A 187 -6.21 -4.65 -4.70
C PHE A 187 -4.98 -4.18 -5.47
N GLN A 188 -3.96 -3.74 -4.74
CA GLN A 188 -2.63 -3.51 -5.25
C GLN A 188 -2.08 -4.79 -5.87
N ARG A 189 -1.33 -4.62 -6.95
CA ARG A 189 -0.82 -5.73 -7.75
C ARG A 189 0.66 -5.94 -7.42
N PRO A 190 1.14 -7.19 -7.39
CA PRO A 190 2.57 -7.44 -7.37
C PRO A 190 3.25 -6.91 -8.64
N ASN A 191 4.42 -6.29 -8.45
CA ASN A 191 5.27 -5.69 -9.48
C ASN A 191 4.65 -4.48 -10.19
N GLY A 192 4.34 -3.43 -9.43
CA GLY A 192 3.93 -2.13 -9.98
C GLY A 192 2.87 -1.43 -9.12
N SER A 193 3.15 -1.23 -7.84
CA SER A 193 2.24 -0.63 -6.87
C SER A 193 2.35 0.91 -6.79
N CYS A 194 3.51 1.49 -7.09
CA CYS A 194 3.77 2.92 -6.90
C CYS A 194 3.03 3.77 -7.95
N VAL A 195 2.20 4.71 -7.47
CA VAL A 195 1.33 5.56 -8.32
C VAL A 195 2.08 6.75 -8.90
N ASP A 196 3.15 7.19 -8.23
CA ASP A 196 3.96 8.31 -8.64
C ASP A 196 4.87 7.98 -9.83
N ALA A 197 5.54 9.02 -10.35
CA ALA A 197 6.52 8.87 -11.41
C ALA A 197 7.66 7.93 -10.98
N GLU A 198 8.22 7.18 -11.93
CA GLU A 198 9.29 6.20 -11.69
C GLU A 198 10.48 6.79 -10.91
N GLU A 199 10.87 8.01 -11.25
CA GLU A 199 11.96 8.74 -10.58
C GLU A 199 11.68 9.01 -9.10
N ILE A 200 10.42 9.26 -8.73
CA ILE A 200 10.03 9.52 -7.33
C ILE A 200 10.08 8.22 -6.54
N CYS A 201 9.47 7.15 -7.07
CA CYS A 201 9.46 5.85 -6.41
C CYS A 201 10.89 5.34 -6.19
N ALA A 202 11.74 5.44 -7.22
CA ALA A 202 13.15 5.07 -7.14
C ALA A 202 13.92 5.91 -6.11
N ALA A 203 13.76 7.23 -6.14
CA ALA A 203 14.48 8.13 -5.23
C ALA A 203 14.13 7.92 -3.76
N TYR A 204 12.87 7.62 -3.43
CA TYR A 204 12.46 7.36 -2.05
C TYR A 204 12.84 5.95 -1.57
N ASN A 205 12.76 4.94 -2.44
CA ASN A 205 13.24 3.59 -2.13
C ASN A 205 14.75 3.61 -1.84
N GLU A 206 15.54 4.26 -2.70
CA GLU A 206 16.98 4.44 -2.52
C GLU A 206 17.29 5.31 -1.30
N GLY A 207 16.56 6.41 -1.14
CA GLY A 207 16.69 7.31 0.01
C GLY A 207 16.46 6.57 1.33
N PHE A 208 15.43 5.73 1.42
CA PHE A 208 15.16 4.96 2.63
C PHE A 208 16.27 3.94 2.90
N ASN A 209 16.73 3.19 1.88
CA ASN A 209 17.85 2.27 2.03
C ASN A 209 19.10 2.97 2.58
N ALA A 210 19.45 4.14 2.04
CA ALA A 210 20.58 4.94 2.50
C ALA A 210 20.39 5.51 3.93
N VAL A 211 19.17 5.91 4.31
CA VAL A 211 18.88 6.32 5.70
C VAL A 211 19.11 5.15 6.66
N ILE A 212 18.62 3.97 6.31
CA ILE A 212 18.72 2.78 7.12
C ILE A 212 20.17 2.32 7.25
N GLU A 213 20.90 2.22 6.14
CA GLU A 213 22.33 1.90 6.14
C GLU A 213 23.09 2.83 7.10
N ARG A 214 22.85 4.15 7.01
CA ARG A 214 23.45 5.13 7.92
C ARG A 214 23.13 4.83 9.38
N PHE A 215 21.88 4.52 9.71
CA PHE A 215 21.49 4.20 11.08
C PHE A 215 22.01 2.85 11.59
N HIS A 216 22.28 1.88 10.70
CA HIS A 216 22.89 0.60 11.07
C HIS A 216 24.42 0.71 11.24
N VAL A 217 25.10 1.47 10.38
CA VAL A 217 26.55 1.75 10.52
C VAL A 217 26.85 2.53 11.81
N ASP A 218 26.01 3.51 12.16
CA ASP A 218 26.15 4.30 13.39
C ASP A 218 25.89 3.49 14.67
N ARG A 219 25.27 2.30 14.57
CA ARG A 219 25.11 1.35 15.69
C ARG A 219 26.42 0.64 16.06
N GLY A 220 27.43 0.66 15.19
CA GLY A 220 28.58 -0.24 15.27
C GLY A 220 29.86 0.29 15.92
N VAL A 221 30.21 1.57 15.81
CA VAL A 221 31.56 2.02 16.22
C VAL A 221 31.56 3.50 16.62
N HIS A 222 31.88 3.79 17.89
CA HIS A 222 32.58 4.97 18.45
C HIS A 222 32.47 6.38 17.83
N HIS A 223 31.51 6.67 16.96
CA HIS A 223 31.35 7.95 16.26
C HIS A 223 29.97 8.54 16.50
N GLY A 224 29.70 8.97 17.74
CA GLY A 224 28.94 10.19 18.06
C GLY A 224 27.51 10.39 17.55
N GLY A 225 26.90 9.48 16.80
CA GLY A 225 25.53 9.59 16.31
C GLY A 225 24.57 8.81 17.20
N LYS A 226 24.31 9.26 18.42
CA LYS A 226 23.15 8.74 19.16
C LYS A 226 21.91 9.05 18.33
N ARG A 227 21.18 8.03 17.88
CA ARG A 227 19.83 8.25 17.34
C ARG A 227 19.05 9.04 18.38
N THR A 228 18.46 10.14 17.94
CA THR A 228 17.54 10.92 18.76
C THR A 228 16.23 10.17 18.96
N SER A 229 15.84 9.33 17.99
CA SER A 229 14.66 8.47 18.06
C SER A 229 14.97 7.06 18.59
N SER A 230 14.13 6.57 19.51
CA SER A 230 14.14 5.18 19.99
C SER A 230 13.34 4.22 19.11
N ALA A 231 12.67 4.74 18.07
CA ALA A 231 11.80 3.97 17.20
C ALA A 231 12.56 2.83 16.49
N PHE A 232 11.91 1.67 16.33
CA PHE A 232 12.41 0.62 15.44
C PHE A 232 11.90 0.83 14.02
N PHE A 233 12.55 0.18 13.05
CA PHE A 233 12.24 0.34 11.64
C PHE A 233 11.74 -0.97 11.09
N ALA A 234 10.69 -0.89 10.28
CA ALA A 234 10.15 -1.99 9.52
C ALA A 234 9.93 -1.53 8.07
N PHE A 235 9.83 -2.50 7.17
CA PHE A 235 9.65 -2.25 5.76
C PHE A 235 8.51 -3.10 5.22
N ALA A 236 7.70 -2.52 4.35
CA ALA A 236 6.64 -3.20 3.63
C ALA A 236 6.71 -2.82 2.16
N ASP A 237 7.30 -3.68 1.32
CA ASP A 237 7.12 -3.60 -0.12
C ASP A 237 5.69 -3.99 -0.51
N CYS A 238 4.92 -3.05 -1.06
CA CYS A 238 3.56 -3.30 -1.53
C CYS A 238 3.48 -4.16 -2.79
N ASP A 239 4.59 -4.41 -3.48
CA ASP A 239 4.65 -5.42 -4.54
C ASP A 239 4.76 -6.84 -3.97
N VAL A 240 5.32 -6.98 -2.78
CA VAL A 240 5.47 -8.26 -2.08
C VAL A 240 4.23 -8.56 -1.24
N SER A 241 3.79 -7.58 -0.44
CA SER A 241 2.70 -7.69 0.54
C SER A 241 1.55 -6.72 0.21
N PRO A 242 0.94 -6.79 -0.98
CA PRO A 242 -0.10 -5.84 -1.42
C PRO A 242 -1.32 -5.81 -0.49
N LEU A 243 -1.70 -6.96 0.07
CA LEU A 243 -2.84 -7.05 1.00
C LEU A 243 -2.60 -6.24 2.28
N MET A 244 -1.36 -6.19 2.75
CA MET A 244 -1.00 -5.37 3.91
C MET A 244 -1.19 -3.88 3.60
N CYS A 245 -0.69 -3.43 2.46
CA CYS A 245 -0.82 -2.04 2.03
C CYS A 245 -2.29 -1.64 1.83
N ASP A 246 -3.09 -2.52 1.24
CA ASP A 246 -4.52 -2.26 1.05
C ASP A 246 -5.29 -2.24 2.38
N ASN A 247 -5.03 -3.19 3.28
CA ASN A 247 -5.67 -3.25 4.60
C ASN A 247 -5.31 -2.05 5.49
N THR A 248 -4.09 -1.54 5.37
CA THR A 248 -3.62 -0.36 6.12
C THR A 248 -3.88 0.95 5.39
N ASN A 249 -4.54 0.90 4.22
CA ASN A 249 -4.77 2.03 3.32
C ASN A 249 -3.48 2.82 2.98
N GLN A 250 -2.36 2.11 2.93
CA GLN A 250 -1.05 2.66 2.61
C GLN A 250 -0.78 2.52 1.11
N ARG A 251 -0.15 3.55 0.57
CA ARG A 251 0.34 3.58 -0.81
C ARG A 251 1.87 3.59 -0.77
N PRO A 252 2.55 3.01 -1.75
CA PRO A 252 4.01 3.11 -1.84
C PRO A 252 4.46 4.56 -1.77
N VAL A 253 5.69 4.77 -1.29
CA VAL A 253 6.24 6.09 -1.01
C VAL A 253 5.45 6.76 0.12
N SER A 254 5.22 6.02 1.20
CA SER A 254 4.68 6.54 2.46
C SER A 254 5.44 6.00 3.67
N LEU A 255 5.31 6.73 4.78
CA LEU A 255 5.76 6.31 6.09
C LEU A 255 4.55 6.14 6.99
N LEU A 256 4.51 5.07 7.76
CA LEU A 256 3.59 4.90 8.88
C LEU A 256 4.40 4.96 10.16
N HIS A 257 4.06 5.92 11.00
CA HIS A 257 4.54 5.97 12.37
C HIS A 257 3.53 5.32 13.30
N MET A 258 4.03 4.50 14.20
CA MET A 258 3.24 3.78 15.17
C MET A 258 3.79 4.09 16.55
N LYS A 259 2.96 4.62 17.45
CA LYS A 259 3.39 4.99 18.79
C LYS A 259 2.35 4.59 19.83
N THR A 260 2.80 4.00 20.91
CA THR A 260 1.96 3.68 22.07
C THR A 260 1.44 4.95 22.72
N ILE A 261 0.13 4.99 22.98
CA ILE A 261 -0.53 6.04 23.75
C ILE A 261 -0.86 5.55 25.15
N GLN A 262 -0.69 6.43 26.13
CA GLN A 262 -1.03 6.19 27.53
C GLN A 262 -2.45 6.70 27.83
N PRO A 263 -3.15 6.11 28.82
CA PRO A 263 -2.72 5.04 29.73
C PRO A 263 -2.79 3.64 29.09
N CYS A 264 -1.92 2.74 29.56
CA CYS A 264 -1.97 1.32 29.22
C CYS A 264 -2.76 0.54 30.27
N ARG A 265 -3.50 -0.48 29.83
CA ARG A 265 -4.09 -1.49 30.72
C ARG A 265 -3.08 -2.61 30.94
N ALA A 266 -2.87 -3.02 32.18
CA ALA A 266 -2.10 -4.21 32.53
C ALA A 266 -3.05 -5.30 33.02
N ASP A 267 -2.93 -6.48 32.43
CA ASP A 267 -3.61 -7.70 32.87
C ASP A 267 -2.59 -8.61 33.58
N TYR A 268 -3.00 -9.18 34.72
CA TYR A 268 -2.14 -9.87 35.69
C TYR A 268 -2.53 -11.34 35.92
N ASP A 269 -3.18 -11.99 34.95
CA ASP A 269 -3.65 -13.38 35.13
C ASP A 269 -2.53 -14.40 35.39
N THR A 270 -1.52 -14.46 34.52
CA THR A 270 -0.41 -15.45 34.60
C THR A 270 0.94 -14.86 34.23
N GLU A 271 0.94 -13.92 33.28
CA GLU A 271 2.06 -13.06 32.91
C GLU A 271 1.53 -11.63 32.77
N VAL A 272 2.37 -10.63 33.03
CA VAL A 272 1.98 -9.23 32.87
C VAL A 272 1.79 -8.94 31.38
N LYS A 273 0.54 -8.80 30.95
CA LYS A 273 0.20 -8.44 29.58
C LYS A 273 -0.22 -6.98 29.54
N TRP A 274 0.50 -6.18 28.76
CA TRP A 274 0.09 -4.80 28.51
C TRP A 274 -0.83 -4.77 27.30
N ALA A 275 -1.90 -3.98 27.40
CA ALA A 275 -2.75 -3.56 26.31
C ALA A 275 -2.71 -2.03 26.28
N CYS A 276 -1.87 -1.50 25.41
CA CYS A 276 -1.69 -0.06 25.22
C CYS A 276 -2.38 0.36 23.92
N GLY A 277 -3.13 1.47 23.97
CA GLY A 277 -3.63 2.07 22.74
C GLY A 277 -2.46 2.40 21.80
N MET A 278 -2.74 2.43 20.50
CA MET A 278 -1.76 2.74 19.47
C MET A 278 -2.24 3.90 18.62
N ARG A 279 -1.38 4.89 18.43
CA ARG A 279 -1.56 5.95 17.45
C ARG A 279 -0.80 5.57 16.18
N TYR A 280 -1.54 5.56 15.08
CA TYR A 280 -1.05 5.32 13.73
C TYR A 280 -1.06 6.65 12.99
N THR A 281 0.09 7.13 12.56
CA THR A 281 0.23 8.34 11.76
C THR A 281 0.81 8.00 10.41
N SER A 282 -0.03 8.04 9.37
CA SER A 282 0.40 7.89 7.98
C SER A 282 0.92 9.21 7.45
N VAL A 283 2.06 9.20 6.77
CA VAL A 283 2.69 10.36 6.14
C VAL A 283 2.99 10.00 4.68
N ARG A 284 2.33 10.68 3.74
CA ARG A 284 2.54 10.48 2.31
C ARG A 284 3.73 11.30 1.81
N LEU A 285 4.56 10.70 0.96
CA LEU A 285 5.72 11.35 0.34
C LEU A 285 5.48 11.52 -1.18
N PRO A 286 6.14 12.49 -1.85
CA PRO A 286 6.98 13.54 -1.28
C PRO A 286 6.18 14.55 -0.46
N LEU A 287 6.82 15.10 0.58
CA LEU A 287 6.23 16.20 1.33
C LEU A 287 6.17 17.45 0.45
N ARG A 288 5.10 18.23 0.55
CA ARG A 288 5.00 19.53 -0.14
C ARG A 288 5.74 20.64 0.60
N ARG A 289 5.87 20.49 1.92
CA ARG A 289 6.52 21.44 2.82
C ARG A 289 7.31 20.66 3.85
N MET A 290 8.47 21.20 4.18
CA MET A 290 9.30 20.65 5.24
C MET A 290 9.20 21.56 6.48
N PRO A 291 9.33 20.99 7.69
CA PRO A 291 9.31 21.77 8.92
C PRO A 291 10.52 22.70 9.08
N PHE A 292 11.49 22.64 8.17
CA PHE A 292 12.65 23.53 8.11
C PHE A 292 12.84 24.08 6.69
N LYS A 293 13.46 25.26 6.61
CA LYS A 293 13.88 25.87 5.34
C LYS A 293 15.32 25.47 5.05
N LYS A 294 15.55 24.85 3.90
CA LYS A 294 16.90 24.58 3.39
C LYS A 294 17.31 25.65 2.39
N THR A 295 18.53 26.15 2.54
CA THR A 295 19.15 27.07 1.58
C THR A 295 20.46 26.48 1.08
N GLN A 296 20.81 26.78 -0.17
CA GLN A 296 22.09 26.39 -0.77
C GLN A 296 22.69 27.58 -1.50
N THR A 297 24.01 27.72 -1.43
CA THR A 297 24.72 28.76 -2.17
C THR A 297 25.01 28.27 -3.59
N ILE A 298 24.38 28.88 -4.58
CA ILE A 298 24.62 28.61 -6.00
C ILE A 298 25.19 29.89 -6.62
N ALA A 299 26.41 29.80 -7.16
CA ALA A 299 27.11 30.94 -7.77
C ALA A 299 27.19 32.19 -6.87
N GLY A 300 27.38 32.01 -5.56
CA GLY A 300 27.47 33.10 -4.58
C GLY A 300 26.13 33.64 -4.07
N CYS A 301 25.01 33.17 -4.60
CA CYS A 301 23.66 33.54 -4.14
C CYS A 301 23.08 32.44 -3.25
N VAL A 302 22.53 32.81 -2.09
CA VAL A 302 21.81 31.88 -1.21
C VAL A 302 20.38 31.74 -1.74
N VAL A 303 20.04 30.57 -2.26
CA VAL A 303 18.71 30.26 -2.81
C VAL A 303 18.01 29.20 -1.97
N PRO A 304 16.67 29.26 -1.83
CA PRO A 304 15.91 28.19 -1.21
C PRO A 304 15.92 26.95 -2.11
N VAL A 305 16.18 25.78 -1.52
CA VAL A 305 16.20 24.50 -2.24
C VAL A 305 15.30 23.53 -1.50
N PHE A 306 14.50 22.76 -2.24
CA PHE A 306 13.68 21.72 -1.63
C PHE A 306 14.54 20.50 -1.27
N PRO A 307 14.36 19.90 -0.07
CA PRO A 307 15.19 18.77 0.33
C PRO A 307 15.00 17.55 -0.59
N SER A 308 16.07 16.78 -0.78
CA SER A 308 16.02 15.52 -1.54
C SER A 308 15.21 14.45 -0.81
N ALA A 309 14.83 13.36 -1.50
CA ALA A 309 14.07 12.26 -0.88
C ALA A 309 14.77 11.71 0.38
N LEU A 310 16.09 11.49 0.30
CA LEU A 310 16.94 11.11 1.42
C LEU A 310 16.85 12.09 2.59
N GLU A 311 16.92 13.39 2.32
CA GLU A 311 16.88 14.43 3.36
C GLU A 311 15.51 14.56 4.00
N GLN A 312 14.43 14.41 3.22
CA GLN A 312 13.07 14.39 3.73
C GLN A 312 12.87 13.19 4.67
N LEU A 313 13.23 11.99 4.22
CA LEU A 313 13.17 10.77 5.02
C LEU A 313 14.03 10.89 6.29
N HIS A 314 15.27 11.36 6.16
CA HIS A 314 16.15 11.53 7.31
C HIS A 314 15.57 12.51 8.33
N ALA A 315 14.99 13.62 7.88
CA ALA A 315 14.36 14.59 8.79
C ALA A 315 13.10 14.04 9.47
N MET A 316 12.33 13.18 8.81
CA MET A 316 11.19 12.51 9.44
C MET A 316 11.64 11.48 10.48
N LEU A 317 12.59 10.64 10.11
CA LEU A 317 12.98 9.47 10.89
C LEU A 317 13.98 9.78 12.01
N ALA A 318 14.69 10.90 11.93
CA ALA A 318 15.64 11.32 12.96
C ALA A 318 14.96 12.06 14.11
N TRP A 319 13.85 12.78 13.88
CA TRP A 319 13.29 13.70 14.88
C TRP A 319 11.91 13.25 15.36
N ASP A 320 11.80 12.93 16.65
CA ASP A 320 10.58 12.44 17.29
C ASP A 320 9.40 13.44 17.27
N GLY A 321 9.67 14.73 16.99
CA GLY A 321 8.66 15.79 16.87
C GLY A 321 8.30 16.18 15.44
N SER A 322 8.81 15.44 14.45
CA SER A 322 8.64 15.78 13.03
C SER A 322 7.19 15.69 12.57
N ILE A 323 6.42 14.74 13.11
CA ILE A 323 5.00 14.55 12.80
C ILE A 323 4.16 15.68 13.37
N GLU A 324 4.38 16.03 14.64
CA GLU A 324 3.68 17.11 15.31
C GLU A 324 3.96 18.44 14.61
N ALA A 325 5.21 18.65 14.17
CA ALA A 325 5.57 19.80 13.36
C ALA A 325 4.82 19.80 12.02
N LEU A 326 4.76 18.68 11.30
CA LEU A 326 4.00 18.58 10.04
C LEU A 326 2.50 18.84 10.25
N ALA A 327 1.90 18.23 11.27
CA ALA A 327 0.49 18.43 11.62
C ALA A 327 0.20 19.91 11.94
N ALA A 328 1.12 20.61 12.60
CA ALA A 328 0.98 22.04 12.90
C ALA A 328 1.07 22.94 11.65
N PHE A 329 1.73 22.51 10.57
CA PHE A 329 1.76 23.27 9.31
C PHE A 329 0.48 23.11 8.46
N GLU A 330 -0.37 22.15 8.83
CA GLU A 330 -1.40 21.61 7.96
C GLU A 330 -2.74 21.52 8.71
N GLU A 331 -3.32 22.67 9.07
CA GLU A 331 -4.75 22.77 9.37
C GLU A 331 -5.56 22.28 8.14
N GLY A 332 -5.87 20.98 8.10
CA GLY A 332 -6.79 20.32 7.17
C GLY A 332 -6.20 19.67 5.91
N SER A 333 -5.09 18.91 5.97
CA SER A 333 -4.50 18.30 4.75
C SER A 333 -4.75 16.79 4.54
N ASP A 334 -4.76 16.40 3.26
CA ASP A 334 -4.86 15.03 2.72
C ASP A 334 -3.60 14.15 2.90
N TYR A 335 -2.56 14.62 3.59
CA TYR A 335 -1.22 14.01 3.60
C TYR A 335 -0.84 13.31 4.90
N VAL A 336 -1.45 13.72 6.02
CA VAL A 336 -1.26 13.10 7.33
C VAL A 336 -2.59 12.54 7.80
N ASP A 337 -2.67 11.21 7.94
CA ASP A 337 -3.84 10.53 8.48
C ASP A 337 -3.50 9.98 9.86
N VAL A 338 -4.30 10.31 10.88
CA VAL A 338 -4.09 9.90 12.26
C VAL A 338 -5.26 9.04 12.71
N VAL A 339 -4.97 7.78 13.02
CA VAL A 339 -5.95 6.81 13.52
C VAL A 339 -5.48 6.32 14.88
N GLU A 340 -6.39 6.30 15.86
CA GLU A 340 -6.11 5.79 17.20
C GLU A 340 -6.86 4.47 17.41
N ALA A 341 -6.13 3.41 17.70
CA ALA A 341 -6.69 2.15 18.17
C ALA A 341 -6.65 2.16 19.70
N LEU A 342 -7.82 2.33 20.31
CA LEU A 342 -7.98 2.26 21.76
C LEU A 342 -8.30 0.82 22.16
N PRO A 343 -7.87 0.37 23.34
CA PRO A 343 -8.27 -0.93 23.86
C PRO A 343 -9.79 -0.99 23.99
N ASP A 344 -10.38 -2.16 23.70
CA ASP A 344 -11.81 -2.40 23.88
C ASP A 344 -12.14 -2.27 25.36
N VAL A 345 -12.70 -1.11 25.73
CA VAL A 345 -13.20 -0.87 27.08
C VAL A 345 -14.56 -1.54 27.12
N GLY A 346 -14.56 -2.86 27.35
CA GLY A 346 -15.79 -3.58 27.68
C GLY A 346 -16.51 -2.79 28.76
N ASP A 347 -17.79 -2.51 28.53
CA ASP A 347 -18.64 -1.64 29.35
C ASP A 347 -18.32 -1.87 30.83
N VAL A 348 -17.59 -0.91 31.42
CA VAL A 348 -17.33 -0.93 32.85
C VAL A 348 -18.70 -0.68 33.47
N GLU A 349 -19.33 -1.72 34.01
CA GLU A 349 -20.45 -1.55 34.93
C GLU A 349 -19.98 -0.56 36.00
N GLU A 350 -20.51 0.66 35.95
CA GLU A 350 -20.40 1.63 37.03
C GLU A 350 -21.00 0.96 38.27
N ASP A 351 -20.14 0.35 39.07
CA ASP A 351 -20.49 -0.16 40.38
C ASP A 351 -20.62 1.07 41.30
N ASP A 352 -21.79 1.72 41.22
CA ASP A 352 -22.21 2.82 42.11
C ASP A 352 -22.12 2.35 43.57
N ARG A 353 -21.13 2.89 44.30
CA ARG A 353 -21.04 2.78 45.77
C ARG A 353 -20.91 4.13 46.45
#